data_AF-A0A2K2V3E2-F1
#
_entry.id   AF-A0A2K2V3E2-F1
#
_cell.length_a   1.000
_cell.length_b   1.000
_cell.length_c   1.000
_cell.angle_alpha   90.00
_cell.angle_beta   90.00
_cell.angle_gamma   90.00
#
_symmetry.space_group_name_H-M   'P 1'
#
loop_
_entity.id
_entity.type
_entity.pdbx_description
1 polymer ?
#
loop_
_entity_poly.entity_id
_entity_poly.type
_entity_poly.pdbx_seq_one_letter_code
_entity_poly.pdbx_strand_id
1 'polypeptide(L)'
;MGKLETPFLFDKSVPKELYFKVKRRLNLMGYGAIWLPFSSLKNDTPEALLNYCLKRNIKVLITFRKSLLDLRGVKVVIPNKRARKSVNKMIEVLFTKLRDC
;
A
#
# COMPACT_ATOMS: atom_id res chain seq x y z
N MET A 1 18.12 6.53 -14.80
CA MET A 1 17.51 5.88 -13.62
C MET A 1 16.31 5.07 -14.08
N GLY A 2 16.30 3.75 -13.86
CA GLY A 2 15.18 2.89 -14.28
C GLY A 2 13.86 3.25 -13.58
N LYS A 3 12.73 2.91 -14.21
CA LYS A 3 11.40 3.12 -13.62
C LYS A 3 11.21 2.14 -12.45
N LEU A 4 11.04 2.65 -11.23
CA LEU A 4 10.78 1.82 -10.05
C LEU A 4 9.46 1.06 -10.21
N GLU A 5 9.46 -0.24 -9.91
CA GLU A 5 8.24 -1.03 -9.84
C GLU A 5 7.41 -0.52 -8.65
N THR A 6 6.13 -0.20 -8.85
CA THR A 6 5.29 0.44 -7.81
C THR A 6 4.10 -0.46 -7.43
N PRO A 7 4.34 -1.62 -6.79
CA PRO A 7 3.27 -2.57 -6.51
C PRO A 7 2.47 -2.25 -5.24
N PHE A 8 2.89 -1.23 -4.47
CA PHE A 8 2.33 -0.91 -3.15
C PHE A 8 1.52 0.39 -3.15
N LEU A 9 0.34 0.34 -2.52
CA LEU A 9 -0.49 1.51 -2.25
C LEU A 9 -0.80 1.67 -0.78
N PHE A 10 -0.55 2.86 -0.24
CA PHE A 10 -0.98 3.25 1.10
C PHE A 10 -2.19 4.16 0.99
N ASP A 11 -3.30 3.76 1.60
CA ASP A 11 -4.47 4.64 1.67
C ASP A 11 -4.33 5.72 2.75
N LYS A 12 -5.29 6.63 2.76
CA LYS A 12 -5.37 7.76 3.68
C LYS A 12 -5.44 7.40 5.17
N SER A 13 -5.81 6.17 5.50
CA SER A 13 -5.89 5.73 6.90
C SER A 13 -4.52 5.40 7.48
N VAL A 14 -3.51 5.25 6.63
CA VAL A 14 -2.12 5.08 7.07
C VAL A 14 -1.46 6.45 7.31
N PRO A 15 -0.83 6.67 8.49
CA PRO A 15 -0.11 7.90 8.79
C PRO A 15 0.96 8.22 7.74
N LYS A 16 0.97 9.46 7.28
CA LYS A 16 1.89 9.94 6.23
C LYS A 16 3.37 9.74 6.61
N GLU A 17 3.71 9.95 7.88
CA GLU A 17 5.06 9.71 8.41
C GLU A 17 5.49 8.24 8.26
N LEU A 18 4.59 7.31 8.55
CA LEU A 18 4.85 5.88 8.40
C LEU A 18 5.07 5.53 6.92
N TYR A 19 4.23 6.05 6.03
CA TYR A 19 4.41 5.90 4.59
C TYR A 19 5.79 6.40 4.13
N PHE A 20 6.21 7.61 4.51
CA PHE A 20 7.49 8.14 4.04
C PHE A 20 8.69 7.33 4.55
N LYS A 21 8.65 6.89 5.81
CA LYS A 21 9.69 6.01 6.37
C LYS A 21 9.80 4.70 5.59
N VAL A 22 8.66 4.09 5.25
CA VAL A 22 8.60 2.83 4.49
C VAL A 22 9.01 3.04 3.03
N LYS A 23 8.50 4.08 2.37
CA LYS A 23 8.85 4.45 0.99
C LYS A 23 10.34 4.66 0.82
N ARG A 24 11.00 5.36 1.76
CA ARG A 24 12.45 5.56 1.71
C ARG A 24 13.19 4.22 1.65
N ARG A 25 12.73 3.22 2.44
CA ARG A 25 13.34 1.89 2.44
C ARG A 25 13.02 1.10 1.17
N LEU A 26 11.79 1.18 0.66
CA LEU A 26 11.39 0.57 -0.60
C LEU A 26 12.22 1.09 -1.79
N ASN A 27 12.41 2.41 -1.87
CA ASN A 27 13.18 3.03 -2.96
C ASN A 27 14.62 2.52 -3.00
N LEU A 28 15.25 2.30 -1.83
CA LEU A 28 16.59 1.71 -1.75
C LEU A 28 16.64 0.25 -2.23
N MET A 29 15.50 -0.44 -2.21
CA MET A 29 15.35 -1.82 -2.69
C MET A 29 14.90 -1.89 -4.16
N GLY A 30 14.79 -0.76 -4.86
CA GLY A 30 14.30 -0.71 -6.25
C GLY A 30 12.79 -0.69 -6.42
N TYR A 31 12.02 -0.51 -5.32
CA TYR A 31 10.56 -0.47 -5.33
C TYR A 31 10.02 0.92 -5.02
N GLY A 32 8.92 1.28 -5.68
CA GLY A 32 8.10 2.44 -5.39
C GLY A 32 6.87 2.10 -4.55
N ALA A 33 6.30 3.13 -3.94
CA ALA A 33 4.99 3.07 -3.32
C ALA A 33 4.23 4.38 -3.56
N ILE A 34 2.91 4.28 -3.69
CA ILE A 34 2.00 5.42 -3.79
C ILE A 34 1.32 5.64 -2.45
N TRP A 35 1.13 6.91 -2.09
CA TRP A 35 0.21 7.30 -1.03
C TRP A 35 -0.96 8.05 -1.66
N LEU A 36 -2.17 7.64 -1.32
CA LEU A 36 -3.41 8.18 -1.86
C LEU A 36 -4.08 9.10 -0.82
N PRO A 37 -3.94 10.43 -0.93
CA PRO A 37 -4.64 11.36 -0.06
C PRO A 37 -6.14 11.46 -0.41
N PHE A 38 -6.92 12.03 0.52
CA PHE A 38 -8.39 12.17 0.44
C PHE A 38 -8.92 12.75 -0.89
N SER A 39 -8.14 13.57 -1.59
CA SER A 39 -8.54 14.30 -2.80
C SER A 39 -8.27 13.57 -4.11
N SER A 40 -7.52 12.46 -4.11
CA SER A 40 -7.08 11.81 -5.35
C SER A 40 -8.11 10.86 -5.97
N LEU A 41 -9.18 10.53 -5.25
CA LEU A 41 -10.34 9.80 -5.79
C LEU A 41 -11.57 10.70 -5.71
N LYS A 42 -12.34 10.74 -6.80
CA LYS A 42 -13.59 11.51 -6.87
C LYS A 42 -14.57 11.08 -5.77
N ASN A 43 -14.57 9.79 -5.44
CA ASN A 43 -15.28 9.19 -4.30
C ASN A 43 -14.36 8.20 -3.59
N ASP A 44 -14.31 8.20 -2.26
CA ASP A 44 -13.55 7.23 -1.46
C ASP A 44 -14.37 5.96 -1.20
N THR A 45 -14.68 5.23 -2.28
CA THR A 45 -15.36 3.93 -2.20
C THR A 45 -14.36 2.78 -2.41
N PRO A 46 -14.66 1.57 -1.91
CA PRO A 46 -13.85 0.38 -2.21
C PRO A 46 -13.63 0.17 -3.71
N GLU A 47 -14.66 0.37 -4.53
CA GLU A 47 -14.60 0.19 -5.99
C GLU A 47 -13.67 1.21 -6.66
N ALA A 48 -13.69 2.46 -6.20
CA ALA A 48 -12.80 3.50 -6.71
C ALA A 48 -11.32 3.17 -6.39
N LEU A 49 -11.04 2.67 -5.17
CA LEU A 49 -9.72 2.19 -4.78
C LEU A 49 -9.29 0.98 -5.60
N LEU A 50 -10.18 0.01 -5.81
CA LEU A 50 -9.89 -1.16 -6.63
C LEU A 50 -9.51 -0.76 -8.06
N ASN A 51 -10.33 0.07 -8.68
CA ASN A 51 -10.09 0.58 -10.03
C ASN A 51 -8.77 1.34 -10.14
N TYR A 52 -8.42 2.13 -9.11
CA TYR A 52 -7.12 2.80 -9.06
C TYR A 52 -5.98 1.80 -9.02
N CYS A 53 -6.07 0.78 -8.15
CA CYS A 53 -5.05 -0.25 -8.03
C CYS A 53 -4.85 -1.00 -9.35
N LEU A 54 -5.93 -1.48 -9.96
CA LEU A 54 -5.88 -2.24 -11.22
C LEU A 54 -5.27 -1.42 -12.36
N LYS A 55 -5.70 -0.16 -12.54
CA LYS A 55 -5.16 0.75 -13.58
C LYS A 55 -3.67 1.04 -13.44
N ARG A 56 -3.15 1.00 -12.20
CA ARG A 56 -1.75 1.29 -11.88
C ARG A 56 -0.91 0.02 -11.69
N ASN A 57 -1.48 -1.16 -11.92
CA ASN A 57 -0.87 -2.47 -11.65
C ASN A 57 -0.36 -2.60 -10.19
N ILE A 58 -1.10 -2.04 -9.25
CA ILE A 58 -0.82 -2.17 -7.81
C ILE A 58 -1.32 -3.53 -7.36
N LYS A 59 -0.47 -4.27 -6.65
CA LYS A 59 -0.74 -5.63 -6.17
C LYS A 59 -1.16 -5.65 -4.72
N VAL A 60 -0.63 -4.73 -3.90
CA VAL A 60 -0.80 -4.74 -2.45
C VAL A 60 -1.33 -3.37 -1.97
N LEU A 61 -2.49 -3.39 -1.32
CA LEU A 61 -3.10 -2.23 -0.66
C LEU A 61 -2.88 -2.31 0.84
N ILE A 62 -2.28 -1.27 1.42
CA ILE A 62 -2.07 -1.09 2.84
C ILE A 62 -3.12 -0.12 3.37
N THR A 63 -3.89 -0.59 4.35
CA THR A 63 -4.98 0.18 4.96
C THR A 63 -5.13 -0.18 6.44
N PHE A 64 -5.67 0.75 7.24
CA PHE A 64 -6.16 0.52 8.59
C PHE A 64 -7.69 0.36 8.63
N ARG A 65 -8.38 0.47 7.48
CA ARG A 65 -9.83 0.28 7.35
C ARG A 65 -10.17 -1.20 7.20
N LYS A 66 -10.88 -1.75 8.20
CA LYS A 66 -11.33 -3.15 8.18
C LYS A 66 -12.35 -3.45 7.08
N SER A 67 -13.13 -2.46 6.67
CA SER A 67 -14.16 -2.59 5.62
C SER A 67 -13.60 -2.91 4.23
N LEU A 68 -12.27 -2.84 4.03
CA LEU A 68 -11.63 -3.04 2.74
C LEU A 68 -11.03 -4.43 2.55
N LEU A 69 -11.18 -5.37 3.49
CA LEU A 69 -10.48 -6.66 3.45
C LEU A 69 -10.76 -7.50 2.19
N ASP A 70 -11.95 -7.37 1.58
CA ASP A 70 -12.40 -8.24 0.49
C ASP A 70 -12.30 -7.61 -0.92
N LEU A 71 -11.35 -6.70 -1.14
CA LEU A 71 -11.09 -6.14 -2.47
C LEU A 71 -10.54 -7.21 -3.42
N ARG A 72 -11.42 -7.80 -4.24
CA ARG A 72 -11.05 -8.83 -5.24
C ARG A 72 -9.97 -8.31 -6.19
N GLY A 73 -8.90 -9.09 -6.37
CA GLY A 73 -7.81 -8.78 -7.31
C GLY A 73 -6.67 -7.92 -6.76
N VAL A 74 -6.76 -7.46 -5.50
CA VAL A 74 -5.69 -6.74 -4.80
C VAL A 74 -5.52 -7.35 -3.42
N LYS A 75 -4.27 -7.65 -3.01
CA LYS A 75 -4.03 -8.14 -1.65
C LYS A 75 -4.13 -6.99 -0.66
N VAL A 76 -5.15 -7.02 0.18
CA VAL A 76 -5.34 -6.02 1.22
C VAL A 76 -4.63 -6.43 2.49
N VAL A 77 -3.89 -5.48 3.05
CA VAL A 77 -3.07 -5.65 4.24
C VAL A 77 -3.54 -4.66 5.27
N ILE A 78 -3.89 -5.20 6.44
CA ILE A 78 -4.09 -4.42 7.66
C ILE A 78 -2.94 -4.73 8.61
N PRO A 79 -1.89 -3.88 8.66
CA PRO A 79 -0.74 -4.13 9.52
C PRO A 79 -1.16 -4.22 10.98
N ASN A 80 -0.62 -5.19 11.71
CA ASN A 80 -0.82 -5.31 13.15
C ASN A 80 -0.07 -4.20 13.92
N LYS A 81 -0.34 -4.07 15.24
CA LYS A 81 0.29 -3.02 16.07
C LYS A 81 1.82 -3.02 16.00
N ARG A 82 2.46 -4.19 15.88
CA ARG A 82 3.92 -4.32 15.79
C ARG A 82 4.46 -3.80 14.46
N ALA A 83 3.83 -4.18 13.35
CA ALA A 83 4.21 -3.72 12.02
C ALA A 83 4.04 -2.20 11.85
N ARG A 84 3.04 -1.60 12.50
CA ARG A 84 2.84 -0.14 12.49
C ARG A 84 3.96 0.65 13.19
N LYS A 85 4.68 0.02 14.13
CA LYS A 85 5.75 0.67 14.90
C LYS A 85 7.16 0.46 14.31
N SER A 86 7.30 -0.44 13.34
CA SER A 86 8.61 -0.82 12.80
C SER A 86 8.58 -0.86 11.28
N VAL A 87 9.43 -0.05 10.65
CA VAL A 87 9.60 -0.03 9.19
C VAL A 87 9.97 -1.41 8.67
N ASN A 88 10.91 -2.12 9.32
CA ASN A 88 11.33 -3.45 8.90
C ASN A 88 10.18 -4.47 8.95
N LYS A 89 9.36 -4.43 10.01
CA LYS A 89 8.18 -5.31 10.09
C LYS A 89 7.13 -4.94 9.05
N MET A 90 6.96 -3.65 8.72
CA MET A 90 6.09 -3.26 7.62
C MET A 90 6.59 -3.82 6.29
N ILE A 91 7.89 -3.65 5.99
CA ILE A 91 8.52 -4.18 4.78
C ILE A 91 8.34 -5.71 4.68
N GLU A 92 8.59 -6.43 5.77
CA GLU A 92 8.36 -7.89 5.84
C GLU A 92 6.93 -8.27 5.47
N VAL A 93 5.93 -7.58 6.05
CA VAL A 93 4.51 -7.81 5.73
C VAL A 93 4.20 -7.51 4.26
N LEU A 94 4.74 -6.42 3.72
CA LEU A 94 4.54 -6.03 2.32
C LEU A 94 5.06 -7.08 1.35
N PHE A 95 6.30 -7.52 1.54
CA PHE A 95 6.93 -8.49 0.64
C PHE A 95 6.37 -9.90 0.79
N THR A 96 5.94 -10.27 2.00
CA THR A 96 5.20 -11.52 2.21
C THR A 96 3.94 -11.52 1.35
N LYS A 97 3.20 -10.41 1.35
CA LYS A 97 1.94 -10.30 0.57
C LYS A 97 2.16 -10.14 -0.91
N LEU A 98 3.26 -9.51 -1.32
CA LEU A 98 3.64 -9.41 -2.72
C LEU A 98 4.02 -10.77 -3.30
N ARG A 99 4.69 -11.64 -2.52
CA ARG A 99 5.03 -13.01 -2.94
C ARG A 99 3.79 -13.89 -3.16
N ASP A 100 2.69 -13.62 -2.44
CA ASP A 100 1.41 -14.32 -2.58
C ASP A 100 0.56 -13.82 -3.78
N CYS A 101 1.09 -12.90 -4.61
CA CYS A 101 0.43 -12.33 -5.80
C CYS A 101 0.93 -12.98 -7.09
#